data_AF-A0A950NFT6-F1
#
_entry.id   AF-A0A950NFT6-F1
#
_cell.length_a   1.000
_cell.length_b   1.000
_cell.length_c   1.000
_cell.angle_alpha   90.00
_cell.angle_beta   90.00
_cell.angle_gamma   90.00
#
_symmetry.space_group_name_H-M   'P 1'
#
loop_
_entity.id
_entity.type
_entity.pdbx_description
1 polymer ?
#
loop_
_entity_poly.entity_id
_entity_poly.type
_entity_poly.pdbx_seq_one_letter_code
_entity_poly.pdbx_strand_id
1 'polypeptide(L)'
;MQRKKEGIPESVRAQLFALGIPGAKHTPDAIAGLFPHEFNIGASGLDAEDLARVLVHLATHETIAVSAAGAGTSIRKVGPGWHFCQFYRDFKQLLHLVAPYIAEGLKNGEGCLWVLPEDVSSEAACDALAKSADDVDRYLATGQLELLSHPNWYLDRSGGLKSFEEIGGALLAKQDQALSRGFKFLRAAGDTGWISGTEQSKDFIDYEMKVNKAIGATKIAAVCTYRTDVTADELVSIVTAHQDALCKAPA
;
A
#
# COMPACT_ATOMS: atom_id res chain seq x y z
N MET A 1 -28.20 17.03 -5.08
CA MET A 1 -27.96 17.77 -3.83
C MET A 1 -26.46 17.96 -3.68
N GLN A 2 -25.94 19.18 -3.88
CA GLN A 2 -24.53 19.49 -3.63
C GLN A 2 -24.32 19.48 -2.11
N ARG A 3 -23.50 18.57 -1.57
CA ARG A 3 -23.05 18.67 -0.17
C ARG A 3 -22.30 19.99 -0.03
N LYS A 4 -22.70 20.83 0.93
CA LYS A 4 -21.86 21.95 1.38
C LYS A 4 -20.52 21.36 1.80
N LYS A 5 -19.40 21.90 1.29
CA LYS A 5 -18.07 21.65 1.86
C LYS A 5 -18.06 22.29 3.25
N GLU A 6 -18.52 21.56 4.25
CA GLU A 6 -18.35 21.96 5.64
C GLU A 6 -16.86 21.85 5.99
N GLY A 7 -16.30 22.92 6.55
CA GLY A 7 -14.90 22.91 6.98
C GLY A 7 -14.73 22.03 8.22
N ILE A 8 -13.49 21.68 8.54
CA ILE A 8 -13.15 20.84 9.70
C ILE A 8 -13.85 21.35 10.98
N PRO A 9 -14.64 20.51 11.68
CA PRO A 9 -15.33 20.88 12.92
C PRO A 9 -14.37 21.39 14.00
N GLU A 10 -14.82 22.33 14.84
CA GLU A 10 -13.98 22.91 15.91
C GLU A 10 -13.44 21.86 16.88
N SER A 11 -14.23 20.82 17.18
CA SER A 11 -13.81 19.70 18.02
C SER A 11 -12.59 18.96 17.44
N VAL A 12 -12.58 18.74 16.13
CA VAL A 12 -11.46 18.10 15.41
C VAL A 12 -10.27 19.05 15.29
N ARG A 13 -10.51 20.36 15.07
CA ARG A 13 -9.44 21.37 15.09
C ARG A 13 -8.71 21.43 16.43
N ALA A 14 -9.45 21.35 17.54
CA ALA A 14 -8.87 21.33 18.88
C ALA A 14 -7.95 20.11 19.08
N GLN A 15 -8.33 18.94 18.55
CA GLN A 15 -7.48 17.74 18.57
C GLN A 15 -6.22 17.90 17.73
N LEU A 16 -6.31 18.48 16.52
CA LEU A 16 -5.13 18.80 15.70
C LEU A 16 -4.17 19.75 16.42
N PHE A 17 -4.69 20.78 17.10
CA PHE A 17 -3.87 21.67 17.92
C PHE A 17 -3.21 20.96 19.10
N ALA A 18 -3.90 20.02 19.74
CA ALA A 18 -3.33 19.19 20.82
C ALA A 18 -2.17 18.31 20.33
N LEU A 19 -2.20 17.91 19.04
CA LEU A 19 -1.10 17.22 18.36
C LEU A 19 0.01 18.18 17.86
N GLY A 20 -0.07 19.47 18.18
CA GLY A 20 0.92 20.48 17.78
C GLY A 20 0.81 20.96 16.32
N ILE A 21 -0.27 20.62 15.62
CA ILE A 21 -0.50 21.02 14.22
C ILE A 21 -1.09 22.44 14.19
N PRO A 22 -0.46 23.41 13.49
CA PRO A 22 -0.96 24.77 13.45
C PRO A 22 -2.16 24.93 12.52
N GLY A 23 -3.05 25.87 12.82
CA GLY A 23 -4.27 26.12 12.05
C GLY A 23 -4.04 26.42 10.56
N ALA A 24 -2.87 26.96 10.19
CA ALA A 24 -2.47 27.18 8.79
C ALA A 24 -2.32 25.87 7.99
N LYS A 25 -2.18 24.73 8.67
CA LYS A 25 -2.11 23.39 8.07
C LYS A 25 -3.48 22.70 8.01
N HIS A 26 -4.57 23.33 8.45
CA HIS A 26 -5.92 22.74 8.49
C HIS A 26 -6.63 22.83 7.13
N THR A 27 -5.93 22.43 6.07
CA THR A 27 -6.43 22.32 4.69
C THR A 27 -6.19 20.89 4.20
N PRO A 28 -7.00 20.34 3.26
CA PRO A 28 -6.82 18.98 2.77
C PRO A 28 -5.38 18.63 2.40
N ASP A 29 -4.75 19.42 1.52
CA ASP A 29 -3.39 19.15 1.02
C ASP A 29 -2.34 19.20 2.14
N ALA A 30 -2.48 20.15 3.07
CA ALA A 30 -1.55 20.28 4.17
C ALA A 30 -1.71 19.17 5.22
N ILE A 31 -2.92 18.69 5.48
CA ILE A 31 -3.18 17.54 6.38
C ILE A 31 -2.69 16.25 5.73
N ALA A 32 -2.98 16.06 4.44
CA ALA A 32 -2.47 14.93 3.66
C ALA A 32 -0.94 14.83 3.71
N GLY A 33 -0.25 15.98 3.65
CA GLY A 33 1.21 16.05 3.74
C GLY A 33 1.79 15.77 5.14
N LEU A 34 0.96 15.59 6.17
CA LEU A 34 1.39 15.22 7.53
C LEU A 34 1.41 13.69 7.75
N PHE A 35 0.78 12.93 6.85
CA PHE A 35 0.89 11.47 6.87
C PHE A 35 2.25 11.02 6.32
N PRO A 36 2.79 9.90 6.81
CA PRO A 36 3.98 9.29 6.22
C PRO A 36 3.80 9.07 4.71
N HIS A 37 4.83 9.40 3.93
CA HIS A 37 4.80 9.31 2.46
C HIS A 37 4.58 7.87 1.98
N GLU A 38 4.94 6.90 2.82
CA GLU A 38 4.72 5.48 2.66
C GLU A 38 3.24 5.13 2.49
N PHE A 39 2.32 6.04 2.83
CA PHE A 39 0.88 5.86 2.68
C PHE A 39 0.26 6.65 1.52
N ASN A 40 0.91 7.69 1.00
CA ASN A 40 0.38 8.55 -0.09
C ASN A 40 -1.09 8.99 0.10
N ILE A 41 -1.48 9.30 1.34
CA ILE A 41 -2.88 9.60 1.70
C ILE A 41 -3.41 10.85 0.99
N GLY A 42 -2.55 11.76 0.50
CA GLY A 42 -2.99 12.87 -0.33
C GLY A 42 -3.67 12.48 -1.64
N ALA A 43 -3.52 11.24 -2.09
CA ALA A 43 -4.27 10.73 -3.23
C ALA A 43 -5.68 10.25 -2.85
N SER A 44 -5.99 10.01 -1.57
CA SER A 44 -7.21 9.32 -1.08
C SER A 44 -8.54 9.98 -1.42
N GLY A 45 -8.55 11.20 -1.98
CA GLY A 45 -9.78 11.88 -2.38
C GLY A 45 -10.67 12.34 -1.22
N LEU A 46 -10.28 12.04 0.02
CA LEU A 46 -10.99 12.45 1.24
C LEU A 46 -10.99 13.98 1.40
N ASP A 47 -12.04 14.48 2.03
CA ASP A 47 -12.13 15.90 2.36
C ASP A 47 -11.30 16.27 3.59
N ALA A 48 -11.29 17.57 3.92
CA ALA A 48 -10.48 18.08 5.02
C ALA A 48 -10.87 17.47 6.38
N GLU A 49 -12.16 17.19 6.58
CA GLU A 49 -12.66 16.66 7.84
C GLU A 49 -12.26 15.20 8.00
N ASP A 50 -12.50 14.39 6.98
CA ASP A 50 -12.15 12.97 7.00
C ASP A 50 -10.63 12.79 7.17
N LEU A 51 -9.82 13.54 6.42
CA LEU A 51 -8.36 13.54 6.57
C LEU A 51 -7.93 13.94 7.99
N ALA A 52 -8.57 14.97 8.57
CA ALA A 52 -8.26 15.41 9.92
C ALA A 52 -8.62 14.35 10.97
N ARG A 53 -9.78 13.70 10.83
CA ARG A 53 -10.23 12.64 11.73
C ARG A 53 -9.31 11.42 11.66
N VAL A 54 -8.91 11.00 10.46
CA VAL A 54 -7.96 9.91 10.27
C VAL A 54 -6.60 10.28 10.88
N LEU A 55 -6.07 11.48 10.62
CA LEU A 55 -4.80 11.94 11.17
C LEU A 55 -4.81 11.93 12.69
N VAL A 56 -5.87 12.49 13.30
CA VAL A 56 -6.04 12.52 14.75
C VAL A 56 -6.13 11.10 15.30
N HIS A 57 -6.94 10.23 14.70
CA HIS A 57 -7.12 8.86 15.16
C HIS A 57 -5.79 8.10 15.16
N LEU A 58 -5.08 8.11 14.04
CA LEU A 58 -3.81 7.40 13.90
C LEU A 58 -2.73 7.99 14.81
N ALA A 59 -2.63 9.32 14.93
CA ALA A 59 -1.65 9.95 15.82
C ALA A 59 -1.92 9.64 17.30
N THR A 60 -3.19 9.65 17.71
CA THR A 60 -3.59 9.41 19.11
C THR A 60 -3.34 7.97 19.55
N HIS A 61 -3.43 7.02 18.62
CA HIS A 61 -3.12 5.60 18.86
C HIS A 61 -1.65 5.26 18.58
N GLU A 62 -0.78 6.27 18.45
CA GLU A 62 0.65 6.12 18.13
C GLU A 62 0.90 5.31 16.82
N THR A 63 -0.12 5.29 15.96
CA THR A 63 -0.13 4.59 14.66
C THR A 63 0.60 5.38 13.57
N ILE A 64 0.94 6.64 13.80
CA ILE A 64 1.87 7.39 12.95
C ILE A 64 2.61 8.42 13.79
N ALA A 65 3.88 8.64 13.49
CA ALA A 65 4.58 9.81 13.99
C ALA A 65 4.19 11.02 13.13
N VAL A 66 3.39 11.93 13.69
CA VAL A 66 3.07 13.19 13.02
C VAL A 66 4.24 14.14 13.20
N SER A 67 4.97 14.42 12.11
CA SER A 67 6.05 15.41 12.11
C SER A 67 5.70 16.57 11.19
N ALA A 68 5.82 17.80 11.69
CA ALA A 68 5.71 19.01 10.88
C ALA A 68 6.83 19.13 9.81
N ALA A 69 7.94 18.42 10.02
CA ALA A 69 9.00 18.21 9.04
C ALA A 69 8.83 16.80 8.47
N GLY A 70 8.16 16.67 7.32
CA GLY A 70 7.94 15.38 6.66
C GLY A 70 9.25 14.60 6.53
N ALA A 71 9.38 13.53 7.30
CA ALA A 71 10.49 12.61 7.23
C ALA A 71 9.94 11.32 6.63
N GLY A 72 9.98 11.19 5.31
CA GLY A 72 9.58 9.96 4.62
C GLY A 72 10.81 9.23 4.09
N THR A 73 10.89 7.94 4.38
CA THR A 73 11.81 7.05 3.67
C THR A 73 11.20 6.82 2.28
N SER A 74 12.01 6.88 1.22
CA SER A 74 11.49 6.58 -0.12
C SER A 74 10.90 5.17 -0.12
N ILE A 75 9.66 4.98 -0.56
CA ILE A 75 9.03 3.65 -0.72
C ILE A 75 9.85 2.67 -1.58
N ARG A 76 10.85 3.16 -2.31
CA ARG A 76 11.79 2.36 -3.10
C ARG A 76 12.83 1.67 -2.21
N LYS A 77 13.23 2.31 -1.10
CA LYS A 77 14.20 1.79 -0.13
C LYS A 77 13.45 1.07 0.99
N VAL A 78 13.30 -0.23 0.84
CA VAL A 78 12.57 -1.08 1.80
C VAL A 78 13.46 -2.25 2.20
N GLY A 79 13.23 -2.75 3.41
CA GLY A 79 13.88 -3.95 3.94
C GLY A 79 12.94 -5.15 3.96
N PRO A 80 13.46 -6.37 4.19
CA PRO A 80 12.64 -7.52 4.48
C PRO A 80 11.78 -7.27 5.73
N GLY A 81 10.54 -7.74 5.72
CA GLY A 81 9.55 -7.54 6.78
C GLY A 81 8.73 -6.26 6.63
N TRP A 82 9.02 -5.40 5.65
CA TRP A 82 8.29 -4.16 5.43
C TRP A 82 6.96 -4.44 4.73
N HIS A 83 5.88 -3.82 5.21
CA HIS A 83 4.59 -3.90 4.55
C HIS A 83 3.83 -2.59 4.72
N PHE A 84 3.47 -1.94 3.61
CA PHE A 84 2.83 -0.62 3.59
C PHE A 84 1.72 -0.55 2.54
N CYS A 85 0.88 0.47 2.61
CA CYS A 85 -0.22 0.67 1.67
C CYS A 85 -0.01 1.93 0.82
N GLN A 86 -0.52 1.95 -0.40
CA GLN A 86 -0.51 3.13 -1.28
C GLN A 86 -1.89 3.32 -1.90
N PHE A 87 -2.36 4.56 -1.99
CA PHE A 87 -3.65 4.87 -2.61
C PHE A 87 -3.47 5.45 -4.02
N TYR A 88 -4.36 5.08 -4.95
CA TYR A 88 -4.37 5.57 -6.33
C TYR A 88 -5.79 5.86 -6.86
N ARG A 89 -5.92 6.86 -7.72
CA ARG A 89 -7.19 7.31 -8.29
C ARG A 89 -7.55 6.62 -9.61
N ASP A 90 -6.53 6.27 -10.38
CA ASP A 90 -6.67 5.62 -11.68
C ASP A 90 -5.47 4.68 -11.95
N PHE A 91 -5.63 3.76 -12.91
CA PHE A 91 -4.58 2.77 -13.21
C PHE A 91 -3.29 3.41 -13.75
N LYS A 92 -3.35 4.61 -14.32
CA LYS A 92 -2.15 5.34 -14.73
C LYS A 92 -1.34 5.77 -13.49
N GLN A 93 -2.00 6.22 -12.44
CA GLN A 93 -1.37 6.52 -11.16
C GLN A 93 -0.86 5.24 -10.48
N LEU A 94 -1.61 4.13 -10.49
CA LEU A 94 -1.15 2.84 -9.98
C LEU A 94 0.18 2.42 -10.62
N LEU A 95 0.23 2.42 -11.96
CA LEU A 95 1.45 2.08 -12.71
C LEU A 95 2.61 3.04 -12.38
N HIS A 96 2.33 4.34 -12.23
CA HIS A 96 3.34 5.34 -11.88
C HIS A 96 3.91 5.15 -10.47
N LEU A 97 3.11 4.61 -9.54
CA LEU A 97 3.55 4.33 -8.17
C LEU A 97 4.33 3.02 -8.08
N VAL A 98 3.80 1.94 -8.66
CA VAL A 98 4.32 0.59 -8.46
C VAL A 98 5.49 0.26 -9.38
N ALA A 99 5.49 0.72 -10.64
CA ALA A 99 6.57 0.39 -11.56
C ALA A 99 7.95 0.85 -11.06
N PRO A 100 8.13 2.08 -10.53
CA PRO A 100 9.42 2.47 -9.96
C PRO A 100 9.79 1.72 -8.68
N TYR A 101 8.81 1.26 -7.89
CA TYR A 101 9.04 0.42 -6.72
C TYR A 101 9.61 -0.95 -7.10
N ILE A 102 8.99 -1.61 -8.09
CA ILE A 102 9.46 -2.89 -8.63
C ILE A 102 10.81 -2.73 -9.34
N ALA A 103 10.98 -1.69 -10.15
CA ALA A 103 12.23 -1.40 -10.85
C ALA A 103 13.44 -1.27 -9.90
N GLU A 104 13.24 -0.70 -8.71
CA GLU A 104 14.29 -0.62 -7.69
C GLU A 104 14.71 -2.01 -7.21
N GLY A 105 13.75 -2.91 -6.96
CA GLY A 105 14.05 -4.29 -6.56
C GLY A 105 14.80 -5.06 -7.64
N LEU A 106 14.40 -4.89 -8.90
CA LEU A 106 15.06 -5.52 -10.04
C LEU A 106 16.55 -5.12 -10.14
N LYS A 107 16.85 -3.82 -10.00
CA LYS A 107 18.23 -3.29 -9.99
C LYS A 107 19.06 -3.79 -8.81
N ASN A 108 18.40 -4.02 -7.67
CA ASN A 108 19.06 -4.45 -6.45
C ASN A 108 19.22 -5.98 -6.32
N GLY A 109 18.81 -6.77 -7.32
CA GLY A 109 18.94 -8.22 -7.30
C GLY A 109 17.93 -8.90 -6.36
N GLU A 110 16.74 -8.31 -6.25
CA GLU A 110 15.61 -8.85 -5.50
C GLU A 110 14.66 -9.60 -6.44
N GLY A 111 13.97 -10.62 -5.92
CA GLY A 111 12.88 -11.26 -6.64
C GLY A 111 11.66 -10.34 -6.58
N CYS A 112 10.98 -10.12 -7.70
CA CYS A 112 9.88 -9.17 -7.80
C CYS A 112 8.61 -9.88 -8.24
N LEU A 113 7.53 -9.68 -7.47
CA LEU A 113 6.19 -10.12 -7.80
C LEU A 113 5.27 -8.90 -7.91
N TRP A 114 4.53 -8.79 -9.01
CA TRP A 114 3.49 -7.78 -9.15
C TRP A 114 2.17 -8.44 -9.54
N VAL A 115 1.20 -8.40 -8.62
CA VAL A 115 -0.17 -8.80 -8.86
C VAL A 115 -0.95 -7.60 -9.40
N LEU A 116 -1.36 -7.69 -10.65
CA LEU A 116 -2.03 -6.65 -11.41
C LEU A 116 -3.55 -6.70 -11.22
N PRO A 117 -4.24 -5.54 -11.19
CA PRO A 117 -5.68 -5.50 -11.37
C PRO A 117 -6.10 -6.19 -12.68
N GLU A 118 -7.32 -6.73 -12.72
CA GLU A 118 -7.84 -7.41 -13.92
C GLU A 118 -7.81 -6.52 -15.17
N ASP A 119 -8.06 -5.22 -15.01
CA ASP A 119 -8.08 -4.23 -16.10
C ASP A 119 -6.68 -3.73 -16.51
N VAL A 120 -5.60 -4.20 -15.88
CA VAL A 120 -4.23 -3.82 -16.22
C VAL A 120 -3.51 -4.99 -16.88
N SER A 121 -3.18 -4.83 -18.16
CA SER A 121 -2.45 -5.85 -18.90
C SER A 121 -0.98 -5.94 -18.47
N SER A 122 -0.38 -7.11 -18.65
CA SER A 122 1.05 -7.30 -18.40
C SER A 122 1.92 -6.42 -19.29
N GLU A 123 1.50 -6.15 -20.53
CA GLU A 123 2.18 -5.23 -21.45
C GLU A 123 2.19 -3.80 -20.89
N ALA A 124 1.07 -3.31 -20.38
CA ALA A 124 1.00 -1.99 -19.78
C ALA A 124 1.90 -1.87 -18.53
N ALA A 125 2.01 -2.94 -17.74
CA ALA A 125 2.93 -3.02 -16.61
C ALA A 125 4.40 -3.00 -17.07
N CYS A 126 4.75 -3.78 -18.11
CA CYS A 126 6.07 -3.78 -18.71
C CYS A 126 6.46 -2.42 -19.31
N ASP A 127 5.55 -1.77 -20.03
CA ASP A 127 5.75 -0.43 -20.59
C ASP A 127 5.98 0.63 -19.48
N ALA A 128 5.31 0.47 -18.34
CA ALA A 128 5.55 1.31 -17.18
C ALA A 128 6.93 1.04 -16.55
N LEU A 129 7.33 -0.23 -16.43
CA LEU A 129 8.63 -0.65 -15.92
C LEU A 129 9.79 -0.18 -16.81
N ALA A 130 9.63 -0.24 -18.13
CA ALA A 130 10.65 0.16 -19.10
C ALA A 130 11.06 1.64 -19.00
N LYS A 131 10.28 2.47 -18.30
CA LYS A 131 10.63 3.87 -18.00
C LYS A 131 11.64 4.00 -16.86
N SER A 132 11.80 2.95 -16.05
CA SER A 132 12.58 2.96 -14.81
C SER A 132 13.60 1.82 -14.71
N ALA A 133 13.47 0.75 -15.50
CA ALA A 133 14.41 -0.37 -15.56
C ALA A 133 14.67 -0.75 -17.02
N ASP A 134 15.93 -1.06 -17.32
CA ASP A 134 16.34 -1.59 -18.61
C ASP A 134 16.06 -3.11 -18.66
N ASP A 135 15.85 -3.64 -19.86
CA ASP A 135 15.79 -5.10 -20.13
C ASP A 135 14.73 -5.85 -19.28
N VAL A 136 13.50 -5.32 -19.24
CA VAL A 136 12.36 -5.93 -18.52
C VAL A 136 12.13 -7.38 -18.96
N ASP A 137 12.29 -7.67 -20.25
CA ASP A 137 12.13 -9.01 -20.82
C ASP A 137 13.11 -10.02 -20.22
N ARG A 138 14.36 -9.62 -19.95
CA ARG A 138 15.32 -10.48 -19.25
C ARG A 138 14.86 -10.79 -17.83
N TYR A 139 14.31 -9.83 -17.10
CA TYR A 139 13.81 -10.09 -15.76
C TYR A 139 12.66 -11.10 -15.75
N LEU A 140 11.77 -11.02 -16.73
CA LEU A 140 10.71 -12.02 -16.94
C LEU A 140 11.31 -13.39 -17.31
N ALA A 141 12.21 -13.43 -18.30
CA ALA A 141 12.81 -14.67 -18.80
C ALA A 141 13.65 -15.40 -17.75
N THR A 142 14.36 -14.65 -16.91
CA THR A 142 15.11 -15.22 -15.79
C THR A 142 14.20 -15.65 -14.66
N GLY A 143 12.96 -15.15 -14.60
CA GLY A 143 11.99 -15.29 -13.51
C GLY A 143 12.25 -14.36 -12.34
N GLN A 144 13.14 -13.36 -12.47
CA GLN A 144 13.35 -12.36 -11.42
C GLN A 144 12.11 -11.48 -11.26
N LEU A 145 11.38 -11.21 -12.34
CA LEU A 145 10.08 -10.56 -12.34
C LEU A 145 8.99 -11.60 -12.64
N GLU A 146 7.93 -11.58 -11.84
CA GLU A 146 6.69 -12.31 -12.10
C GLU A 146 5.51 -11.36 -12.08
N LEU A 147 4.69 -11.40 -13.13
CA LEU A 147 3.44 -10.67 -13.23
C LEU A 147 2.28 -11.66 -13.13
N LEU A 148 1.38 -11.44 -12.19
CA LEU A 148 0.17 -12.24 -12.01
C LEU A 148 -1.06 -11.35 -12.10
N SER A 149 -2.20 -11.90 -12.50
CA SER A 149 -3.47 -11.20 -12.44
C SER A 149 -4.13 -11.40 -11.06
N HIS A 150 -4.96 -10.43 -10.64
CA HIS A 150 -5.71 -10.56 -9.39
C HIS A 150 -6.52 -11.85 -9.31
N PRO A 151 -7.20 -12.36 -10.38
CA PRO A 151 -8.03 -13.56 -10.24
C PRO A 151 -7.16 -14.77 -9.92
N ASN A 152 -6.00 -14.87 -10.55
CA ASN A 152 -5.08 -15.98 -10.32
C ASN A 152 -4.48 -15.96 -8.91
N TRP A 153 -4.24 -14.76 -8.36
CA TRP A 153 -3.64 -14.61 -7.04
C TRP A 153 -4.66 -14.75 -5.92
N TYR A 154 -5.75 -13.98 -5.97
CA TYR A 154 -6.71 -13.84 -4.87
C TYR A 154 -7.92 -14.76 -4.97
N LEU A 155 -8.31 -15.24 -6.16
CA LEU A 155 -9.58 -15.98 -6.33
C LEU A 155 -9.37 -17.49 -6.51
N ASP A 156 -10.26 -18.27 -5.90
CA ASP A 156 -10.33 -19.71 -6.08
C ASP A 156 -11.03 -20.09 -7.41
N ARG A 157 -11.17 -21.39 -7.67
CA ARG A 157 -11.79 -21.89 -8.92
C ARG A 157 -13.27 -21.56 -9.06
N SER A 158 -13.94 -21.20 -7.97
CA SER A 158 -15.34 -20.76 -7.96
C SER A 158 -15.48 -19.24 -8.13
N GLY A 159 -14.37 -18.50 -8.16
CA GLY A 159 -14.34 -17.04 -8.16
C GLY A 159 -14.49 -16.42 -6.77
N GLY A 160 -14.48 -17.23 -5.70
CA GLY A 160 -14.46 -16.77 -4.32
C GLY A 160 -13.07 -16.32 -3.88
N LEU A 161 -12.98 -15.43 -2.90
CA LEU A 161 -11.71 -15.03 -2.31
C LEU A 161 -11.07 -16.24 -1.59
N LYS A 162 -9.81 -16.55 -1.93
CA LYS A 162 -9.01 -17.56 -1.24
C LYS A 162 -8.85 -17.22 0.23
N SER A 163 -8.70 -18.25 1.04
CA SER A 163 -8.44 -18.07 2.48
C SER A 163 -7.12 -17.36 2.75
N PHE A 164 -7.01 -16.85 3.98
CA PHE A 164 -5.80 -16.22 4.47
C PHE A 164 -4.57 -17.13 4.36
N GLU A 165 -4.74 -18.38 4.77
CA GLU A 165 -3.72 -19.41 4.78
C GLU A 165 -3.24 -19.75 3.36
N GLU A 166 -4.14 -19.74 2.39
CA GLU A 166 -3.80 -20.00 0.99
C GLU A 166 -2.97 -18.88 0.37
N ILE A 167 -3.38 -17.61 0.52
CA ILE A 167 -2.64 -16.50 -0.07
C ILE A 167 -1.32 -16.26 0.69
N GLY A 168 -1.35 -16.34 2.02
CA GLY A 168 -0.14 -16.22 2.84
C GLY A 168 0.86 -17.34 2.56
N GLY A 169 0.39 -18.59 2.45
CA GLY A 169 1.21 -19.74 2.08
C GLY A 169 1.80 -19.60 0.67
N ALA A 170 1.02 -19.12 -0.30
CA ALA A 170 1.51 -18.84 -1.64
C ALA A 170 2.59 -17.74 -1.66
N LEU A 171 2.41 -16.67 -0.87
CA LEU A 171 3.40 -15.59 -0.76
C LEU A 171 4.71 -16.08 -0.13
N LEU A 172 4.64 -16.90 0.93
CA LEU A 172 5.82 -17.55 1.52
C LEU A 172 6.52 -18.49 0.54
N ALA A 173 5.77 -19.26 -0.25
CA ALA A 173 6.35 -20.10 -1.30
C ALA A 173 7.07 -19.26 -2.37
N LYS A 174 6.52 -18.09 -2.75
CA LYS A 174 7.20 -17.15 -3.66
C LYS A 174 8.49 -16.58 -3.05
N GLN A 175 8.50 -16.30 -1.76
CA GLN A 175 9.72 -15.91 -1.06
C GLN A 175 10.76 -17.02 -1.14
N ASP A 176 10.41 -18.25 -0.76
CA ASP A 176 11.37 -19.35 -0.71
C ASP A 176 11.92 -19.66 -2.11
N GLN A 177 11.09 -19.53 -3.16
CA GLN A 177 11.52 -19.58 -4.54
C GLN A 177 12.52 -18.46 -4.89
N ALA A 178 12.28 -17.22 -4.44
CA ALA A 178 13.20 -16.12 -4.68
C ALA A 178 14.55 -16.34 -3.99
N LEU A 179 14.54 -16.78 -2.73
CA LEU A 179 15.74 -17.06 -1.93
C LEU A 179 16.55 -18.23 -2.49
N SER A 180 15.90 -19.33 -2.87
CA SER A 180 16.57 -20.50 -3.47
C SER A 180 17.27 -20.19 -4.80
N ARG A 181 16.82 -19.13 -5.49
CA ARG A 181 17.43 -18.63 -6.74
C ARG A 181 18.50 -17.57 -6.50
N GLY A 182 18.82 -17.27 -5.24
CA GLY A 182 19.90 -16.36 -4.85
C GLY A 182 19.51 -14.89 -4.80
N PHE A 183 18.22 -14.55 -4.89
CA PHE A 183 17.78 -13.17 -4.69
C PHE A 183 17.78 -12.80 -3.21
N LYS A 184 17.97 -11.50 -2.91
CA LYS A 184 18.12 -11.00 -1.53
C LYS A 184 16.89 -11.23 -0.65
N PHE A 185 15.71 -10.95 -1.20
CA PHE A 185 14.39 -11.14 -0.60
C PHE A 185 13.31 -10.99 -1.71
N LEU A 186 12.03 -11.20 -1.37
CA LEU A 186 10.91 -10.97 -2.29
C LEU A 186 10.32 -9.57 -2.12
N ARG A 187 10.33 -8.77 -3.18
CA ARG A 187 9.59 -7.51 -3.28
C ARG A 187 8.26 -7.77 -3.97
N ALA A 188 7.15 -7.59 -3.26
CA ALA A 188 5.81 -7.82 -3.76
C ALA A 188 5.01 -6.52 -3.88
N ALA A 189 4.17 -6.42 -4.90
CA ALA A 189 3.11 -5.42 -5.01
C ALA A 189 1.79 -6.12 -5.31
N GLY A 190 0.75 -5.82 -4.54
CA GLY A 190 -0.59 -6.36 -4.70
C GLY A 190 -1.65 -5.28 -4.86
N ASP A 191 -2.54 -5.43 -5.83
CA ASP A 191 -3.73 -4.59 -5.94
C ASP A 191 -4.94 -5.22 -5.27
N THR A 192 -5.62 -4.41 -4.46
CA THR A 192 -6.80 -4.79 -3.68
C THR A 192 -7.97 -3.84 -3.98
N GLY A 193 -7.84 -3.02 -5.03
CA GLY A 193 -8.85 -2.04 -5.43
C GLY A 193 -10.18 -2.67 -5.84
N TRP A 194 -10.17 -3.93 -6.26
CA TRP A 194 -11.36 -4.70 -6.64
C TRP A 194 -12.31 -5.00 -5.47
N ILE A 195 -11.82 -4.93 -4.22
CA ILE A 195 -12.64 -5.23 -3.04
C ILE A 195 -13.10 -3.99 -2.27
N SER A 196 -12.54 -2.81 -2.60
CA SER A 196 -12.87 -1.54 -1.96
C SER A 196 -14.36 -1.20 -2.15
N GLY A 197 -15.05 -0.80 -1.07
CA GLY A 197 -16.47 -0.43 -1.11
C GLY A 197 -17.45 -1.60 -1.28
N THR A 198 -16.98 -2.85 -1.21
CA THR A 198 -17.83 -4.05 -1.22
C THR A 198 -18.10 -4.57 0.20
N GLU A 199 -19.11 -5.42 0.40
CA GLU A 199 -19.32 -6.09 1.70
C GLU A 199 -18.10 -6.95 2.10
N GLN A 200 -17.35 -7.45 1.13
CA GLN A 200 -16.14 -8.26 1.31
C GLN A 200 -14.92 -7.42 1.74
N SER A 201 -14.98 -6.08 1.60
CA SER A 201 -13.92 -5.13 1.99
C SER A 201 -13.49 -5.34 3.44
N LYS A 202 -14.45 -5.55 4.36
CA LYS A 202 -14.17 -5.75 5.78
C LYS A 202 -13.46 -7.08 6.07
N ASP A 203 -13.94 -8.16 5.47
CA ASP A 203 -13.32 -9.49 5.61
C ASP A 203 -11.90 -9.50 5.04
N PHE A 204 -11.66 -8.70 3.99
CA PHE A 204 -10.35 -8.55 3.39
C PHE A 204 -9.39 -7.67 4.20
N ILE A 205 -9.88 -6.61 4.84
CA ILE A 205 -9.05 -5.82 5.77
C ILE A 205 -8.68 -6.66 7.01
N ASP A 206 -9.60 -7.49 7.51
CA ASP A 206 -9.29 -8.47 8.57
C ASP A 206 -8.27 -9.53 8.11
N TYR A 207 -8.30 -9.89 6.82
CA TYR A 207 -7.28 -10.71 6.18
C TYR A 207 -5.92 -9.99 6.14
N GLU A 208 -5.87 -8.71 5.75
CA GLU A 208 -4.63 -7.95 5.67
C GLU A 208 -3.99 -7.75 7.05
N MET A 209 -4.79 -7.52 8.08
CA MET A 209 -4.29 -7.48 9.47
C MET A 209 -3.60 -8.79 9.89
N LYS A 210 -4.05 -9.94 9.39
CA LYS A 210 -3.41 -11.25 9.65
C LYS A 210 -2.15 -11.45 8.80
N VAL A 211 -2.14 -11.02 7.53
CA VAL A 211 -0.95 -11.02 6.66
C VAL A 211 0.14 -10.17 7.29
N ASN A 212 -0.23 -9.02 7.84
CA ASN A 212 0.66 -8.06 8.44
C ASN A 212 1.48 -8.63 9.60
N LYS A 213 0.84 -9.43 10.48
CA LYS A 213 1.54 -10.08 11.60
C LYS A 213 2.54 -11.14 11.15
N ALA A 214 2.29 -11.76 9.99
CA ALA A 214 3.17 -12.78 9.44
C ALA A 214 4.37 -12.16 8.70
N ILE A 215 4.19 -11.05 7.95
CA ILE A 215 5.25 -10.49 7.09
C ILE A 215 6.47 -10.02 7.90
N GLY A 216 6.31 -9.41 9.07
CA GLY A 216 7.43 -8.82 9.83
C GLY A 216 8.59 -9.78 10.14
N ALA A 217 8.34 -11.09 10.18
CA ALA A 217 9.36 -12.13 10.42
C ALA A 217 9.87 -12.82 9.13
N THR A 218 9.50 -12.31 7.96
CA THR A 218 9.76 -12.93 6.65
C THR A 218 10.81 -12.15 5.86
N LYS A 219 11.25 -12.72 4.74
CA LYS A 219 12.07 -12.07 3.71
C LYS A 219 11.19 -11.53 2.59
N ILE A 220 10.12 -10.83 2.95
CA ILE A 220 9.20 -10.19 2.03
C ILE A 220 9.14 -8.69 2.35
N ALA A 221 9.21 -7.85 1.31
CA ALA A 221 8.79 -6.46 1.38
C ALA A 221 7.56 -6.28 0.48
N ALA A 222 6.43 -5.81 1.01
CA ALA A 222 5.18 -5.76 0.28
C ALA A 222 4.58 -4.34 0.26
N VAL A 223 3.99 -3.97 -0.87
CA VAL A 223 3.08 -2.82 -0.97
C VAL A 223 1.71 -3.29 -1.42
N CYS A 224 0.68 -3.00 -0.62
CA CYS A 224 -0.70 -3.15 -1.06
C CYS A 224 -1.19 -1.82 -1.65
N THR A 225 -1.98 -1.90 -2.72
CA THR A 225 -2.50 -0.72 -3.42
C THR A 225 -4.02 -0.71 -3.44
N TYR A 226 -4.59 0.45 -3.10
CA TYR A 226 -6.03 0.64 -2.92
C TYR A 226 -6.50 1.79 -3.79
N ARG A 227 -7.76 1.70 -4.23
CA ARG A 227 -8.42 2.83 -4.85
C ARG A 227 -8.73 3.91 -3.81
N THR A 228 -8.91 5.13 -4.29
CA THR A 228 -9.16 6.31 -3.44
C THR A 228 -10.64 6.55 -3.18
N ASP A 229 -11.51 5.62 -3.56
CA ASP A 229 -12.94 5.65 -3.32
C ASP A 229 -13.31 4.91 -2.01
N VAL A 230 -12.40 4.89 -1.04
CA VAL A 230 -12.58 4.32 0.30
C VAL A 230 -13.23 5.31 1.27
N THR A 231 -13.99 4.78 2.22
CA THR A 231 -14.51 5.55 3.36
C THR A 231 -13.41 5.89 4.37
N ALA A 232 -13.67 6.88 5.25
CA ALA A 232 -12.73 7.23 6.32
C ALA A 232 -12.46 6.05 7.27
N ASP A 233 -13.48 5.24 7.59
CA ASP A 233 -13.35 4.05 8.43
C ASP A 233 -12.48 2.98 7.74
N GLU A 234 -12.71 2.71 6.45
CA GLU A 234 -11.85 1.82 5.66
C GLU A 234 -10.41 2.31 5.62
N LEU A 235 -10.19 3.62 5.42
CA LEU A 235 -8.83 4.19 5.43
C LEU A 235 -8.13 3.97 6.77
N VAL A 236 -8.83 4.21 7.89
CA VAL A 236 -8.27 3.97 9.24
C VAL A 236 -7.91 2.49 9.41
N SER A 237 -8.82 1.58 9.06
CA SER A 237 -8.56 0.15 9.17
C SER A 237 -7.40 -0.31 8.28
N ILE A 238 -7.33 0.15 7.03
CA ILE A 238 -6.23 -0.16 6.10
C ILE A 238 -4.90 0.37 6.66
N VAL A 239 -4.80 1.64 7.06
CA VAL A 239 -3.52 2.20 7.52
C VAL A 239 -3.05 1.52 8.82
N THR A 240 -3.98 1.27 9.74
CA THR A 240 -3.69 0.54 10.99
C THR A 240 -3.20 -0.88 10.69
N ALA A 241 -3.81 -1.55 9.70
CA ALA A 241 -3.41 -2.87 9.25
C ALA A 241 -2.01 -2.93 8.60
N HIS A 242 -1.39 -1.82 8.22
CA HIS A 242 -0.08 -1.82 7.56
C HIS A 242 1.04 -1.24 8.43
N GLN A 243 0.77 -0.19 9.22
CA GLN A 243 1.81 0.45 10.03
C GLN A 243 2.43 -0.51 11.06
N ASP A 244 1.65 -1.48 11.56
CA ASP A 244 2.12 -2.49 12.49
C ASP A 244 3.29 -3.34 11.96
N ALA A 245 3.43 -3.52 10.64
CA ALA A 245 4.58 -4.21 10.05
C ALA A 245 5.74 -3.27 9.73
N LEU A 246 5.48 -2.03 9.28
CA LEU A 246 6.53 -1.02 9.11
C LEU A 246 7.32 -0.80 10.41
N CYS A 247 6.62 -0.74 11.55
CA CYS A 247 7.25 -0.55 12.86
C CYS A 247 7.99 -1.79 13.39
N LYS A 248 7.64 -3.00 12.92
CA LYS A 248 8.25 -4.26 13.38
C LYS A 248 9.38 -4.74 12.48
N ALA A 249 9.52 -4.16 11.29
CA ALA A 249 10.60 -4.50 10.40
C ALA A 249 11.96 -4.06 10.99
N PRO A 250 12.99 -4.92 10.93
CA PRO A 250 14.31 -4.53 11.39
C PRO A 250 14.87 -3.39 10.53
N ALA A 251 15.46 -2.40 11.21
CA ALA A 251 16.15 -1.25 10.62
C ALA A 251 17.42 -1.63 9.84
#